data_AF-A0A7W0VMT9-F1
#
_entry.id   AF-A0A7W0VMT9-F1
#
_cell.length_a   1.000
_cell.length_b   1.000
_cell.length_c   1.000
_cell.angle_alpha   90.00
_cell.angle_beta   90.00
_cell.angle_gamma   90.00
#
_symmetry.space_group_name_H-M   'P 1'
#
loop_
_entity.id
_entity.type
_entity.pdbx_description
1 polymer ?
#
loop_
_entity_poly.entity_id
_entity_poly.type
_entity_poly.pdbx_seq_one_letter_code
_entity_poly.pdbx_strand_id
1 'polypeptide(L)'
;MPTASDHMDGKLHELALNKMIRILGEQRARRLMGDILTSLSIAIQDADDLLRFGAELSKRPGFEGAVGAMLSVQAVMHGADAAEVDPDQR
;
A
#
# COMPACT_ATOMS: atom_id res chain seq x y z
N MET A 1 -5.61 27.59 -1.11
CA MET A 1 -6.82 26.77 -1.11
C MET A 1 -6.36 25.34 -1.31
N PRO A 2 -6.33 24.46 -0.30
CA PRO A 2 -5.95 23.07 -0.50
C PRO A 2 -7.03 22.41 -1.34
N THR A 3 -6.65 21.85 -2.48
CA THR A 3 -7.55 21.14 -3.40
C THR A 3 -7.95 19.81 -2.79
N ALA A 4 -9.14 19.31 -3.09
CA ALA A 4 -9.69 18.07 -2.51
C ALA A 4 -8.76 16.84 -2.64
N SER A 5 -7.81 16.86 -3.59
CA SER A 5 -6.74 15.87 -3.75
C SER A 5 -5.82 15.78 -2.52
N ASP A 6 -5.37 16.91 -1.94
CA ASP A 6 -4.47 16.93 -0.77
C ASP A 6 -5.09 16.21 0.46
N HIS A 7 -6.41 16.10 0.51
CA HIS A 7 -7.16 15.46 1.61
C HIS A 7 -7.35 13.96 1.43
N MET A 8 -7.16 13.42 0.22
CA MET A 8 -7.23 11.99 -0.08
C MET A 8 -5.85 11.34 0.10
N ASP A 9 -4.79 12.06 -0.25
CA ASP A 9 -3.38 11.62 -0.17
C ASP A 9 -3.00 11.09 1.22
N GLY A 10 -3.42 11.77 2.29
CA GLY A 10 -3.13 11.34 3.67
C GLY A 10 -3.94 10.11 4.11
N LYS A 11 -5.15 9.92 3.59
CA LYS A 11 -6.10 8.92 4.13
C LYS A 11 -5.72 7.50 3.77
N LEU A 12 -5.30 7.26 2.52
CA LEU A 12 -4.90 5.90 2.08
C LEU A 12 -3.57 5.49 2.71
N HIS A 13 -2.63 6.44 2.83
CA HIS A 13 -1.38 6.23 3.56
C HIS A 13 -1.65 5.85 5.03
N GLU A 14 -2.42 6.67 5.75
CA GLU A 14 -2.75 6.41 7.16
C GLU A 14 -3.50 5.09 7.33
N LEU A 15 -4.41 4.78 6.41
CA LEU A 15 -5.15 3.53 6.42
C LEU A 15 -4.21 2.32 6.28
N ALA A 16 -3.30 2.36 5.31
CA ALA A 16 -2.34 1.29 5.06
C ALA A 16 -1.43 1.11 6.28
N LEU A 17 -0.88 2.22 6.78
CA LEU A 17 -0.01 2.23 7.94
C LEU A 17 -0.72 1.66 9.18
N ASN A 18 -1.93 2.12 9.50
CA ASN A 18 -2.69 1.62 10.65
C ASN A 18 -2.95 0.11 10.57
N LYS A 19 -3.20 -0.41 9.36
CA LYS A 19 -3.40 -1.84 9.15
C LYS A 19 -2.12 -2.63 9.37
N MET A 20 -0.99 -2.12 8.87
CA MET A 20 0.32 -2.71 9.12
C MET A 20 0.67 -2.67 10.60
N ILE A 21 0.43 -1.55 11.30
CA ILE A 21 0.70 -1.39 12.74
C ILE A 21 -0.05 -2.45 13.55
N ARG A 22 -1.33 -2.68 13.24
CA ARG A 22 -2.16 -3.66 13.95
C ARG A 22 -1.64 -5.10 13.86
N ILE A 23 -0.91 -5.44 12.80
CA ILE A 23 -0.47 -6.81 12.53
C ILE A 23 1.02 -7.00 12.83
N LEU A 24 1.85 -6.00 12.50
CA LEU A 24 3.31 -6.08 12.55
C LEU A 24 3.91 -5.32 13.73
N GLY A 25 3.12 -4.47 14.41
CA GLY A 25 3.59 -3.53 15.41
C GLY A 25 4.12 -2.22 14.82
N GLU A 26 4.10 -1.15 15.61
CA GLU A 26 4.34 0.22 15.13
C GLU A 26 5.70 0.41 14.45
N GLN A 27 6.78 0.04 15.15
CA GLN A 27 8.13 0.28 14.66
C GLN A 27 8.42 -0.49 13.36
N ARG A 28 7.97 -1.75 13.28
CA ARG A 28 8.16 -2.61 12.11
C ARG A 28 7.35 -2.11 10.93
N ALA A 29 6.09 -1.74 11.15
CA ALA A 29 5.22 -1.21 10.11
C ALA A 29 5.78 0.06 9.45
N ARG A 30 6.18 1.05 10.26
CA ARG A 30 6.74 2.32 9.75
C ARG A 30 8.03 2.10 8.94
N ARG A 31 8.94 1.26 9.44
CA ARG A 31 10.19 0.94 8.73
C ARG A 31 9.90 0.27 7.40
N LEU A 32 9.08 -0.78 7.42
CA LEU A 32 8.75 -1.56 6.24
C LEU A 32 8.04 -0.74 5.16
N MET A 33 7.09 0.11 5.58
CA MET A 33 6.40 1.01 4.67
C MET A 33 7.36 2.01 4.04
N GLY A 34 8.24 2.63 4.84
CA GLY A 34 9.26 3.54 4.34
C GLY A 34 10.21 2.89 3.34
N ASP A 35 10.70 1.68 3.63
CA ASP A 35 11.62 0.93 2.77
C ASP A 35 10.98 0.62 1.41
N ILE A 36 9.72 0.15 1.40
CA ILE A 36 9.00 -0.20 0.17
C ILE A 36 8.65 1.05 -0.64
N LEU A 37 8.14 2.11 -0.01
CA LEU A 37 7.82 3.35 -0.73
C LEU A 37 9.07 3.99 -1.34
N THR A 38 10.19 3.96 -0.61
CA THR A 38 11.49 4.42 -1.13
C THR A 38 11.94 3.55 -2.31
N SER A 39 11.84 2.22 -2.19
CA SER A 39 12.19 1.28 -3.26
C SER A 39 11.36 1.49 -4.53
N LEU A 40 10.07 1.78 -4.38
CA LEU A 40 9.15 2.02 -5.49
C LEU A 40 9.25 3.46 -6.04
N SER A 41 9.91 4.36 -5.31
CA SER A 41 9.95 5.80 -5.62
C SER A 41 8.55 6.43 -5.75
N ILE A 42 7.61 6.01 -4.90
CA ILE A 42 6.23 6.52 -4.86
C ILE A 42 5.86 7.05 -3.47
N ALA A 43 4.84 7.89 -3.43
CA ALA A 43 4.04 8.16 -2.23
C ALA A 43 2.63 7.60 -2.48
N ILE A 44 1.93 7.14 -1.45
CA ILE A 44 0.55 6.65 -1.61
C ILE A 44 -0.38 7.86 -1.72
N GLN A 45 -0.76 8.26 -2.93
CA GLN A 45 -1.68 9.36 -3.18
C GLN A 45 -3.07 8.85 -3.57
N ASP A 46 -3.12 7.76 -4.33
CA ASP A 46 -4.37 7.17 -4.80
C ASP A 46 -4.45 5.66 -4.59
N ALA A 47 -5.52 5.06 -5.14
CA ALA A 47 -5.77 3.64 -5.03
C ALA A 47 -4.75 2.82 -5.82
N ASP A 48 -4.24 3.33 -6.95
CA ASP A 48 -3.25 2.62 -7.77
C ASP A 48 -1.89 2.57 -7.06
N ASP A 49 -1.48 3.65 -6.40
CA ASP A 49 -0.29 3.65 -5.55
C ASP A 49 -0.41 2.65 -4.39
N LEU A 50 -1.59 2.60 -3.75
CA LEU A 50 -1.85 1.64 -2.68
C LEU A 50 -1.80 0.20 -3.21
N LEU A 51 -2.30 -0.02 -4.43
CA LEU A 51 -2.27 -1.32 -5.09
C LEU A 51 -0.83 -1.75 -5.38
N ARG A 52 -0.01 -0.85 -5.94
CA ARG A 52 1.43 -1.07 -6.19
C ARG A 52 2.20 -1.37 -4.90
N PHE A 53 1.94 -0.60 -3.84
CA PHE A 53 2.51 -0.84 -2.52
C PHE A 53 2.12 -2.21 -1.95
N GLY A 54 0.83 -2.54 -1.98
CA GLY A 54 0.30 -3.81 -1.50
C GLY A 54 0.88 -5.00 -2.27
N ALA A 55 1.00 -4.87 -3.59
CA ALA A 55 1.58 -5.89 -4.46
C ALA A 55 3.06 -6.14 -4.14
N GLU A 56 3.86 -5.09 -3.95
CA GLU A 56 5.26 -5.23 -3.57
C GLU A 56 5.41 -5.86 -2.17
N LEU A 57 4.61 -5.42 -1.20
CA LEU A 57 4.58 -6.00 0.14
C LEU A 57 4.15 -7.48 0.11
N SER A 58 3.25 -7.86 -0.81
CA SER A 58 2.73 -9.24 -0.92
C SER A 58 3.78 -10.27 -1.32
N LYS A 59 4.88 -9.84 -1.97
CA LYS A 59 6.02 -10.69 -2.35
C LYS A 59 6.82 -11.20 -1.15
N ARG A 60 6.65 -10.60 0.03
CA ARG A 60 7.35 -11.00 1.26
C ARG A 60 6.68 -12.20 1.93
N PRO A 61 7.43 -13.07 2.63
CA PRO A 61 6.85 -14.24 3.28
C PRO A 61 6.05 -13.90 4.55
N GLY A 62 5.14 -14.80 4.93
CA GLY A 62 4.44 -14.77 6.22
C GLY A 62 3.44 -13.61 6.35
N PHE A 63 3.35 -13.04 7.55
CA PHE A 63 2.36 -12.00 7.85
C PHE A 63 2.52 -10.74 7.00
N GLU A 64 3.75 -10.35 6.65
CA GLU A 64 3.99 -9.18 5.79
C GLU A 64 3.30 -9.34 4.42
N GLY A 65 3.50 -10.51 3.79
CA GLY A 65 2.84 -10.83 2.52
C GLY A 65 1.32 -10.84 2.60
N ALA A 66 0.79 -11.41 3.68
CA ALA A 66 -0.65 -11.43 3.93
C ALA A 66 -1.24 -10.03 4.10
N VAL A 67 -0.53 -9.11 4.77
CA VAL A 67 -0.93 -7.71 4.86
C VAL A 67 -0.91 -7.04 3.49
N GLY A 68 0.14 -7.28 2.69
CA GLY A 68 0.25 -6.79 1.32
C GLY A 68 -0.95 -7.19 0.47
N ALA A 69 -1.29 -8.48 0.46
CA ALA A 69 -2.44 -9.00 -0.29
C ALA A 69 -3.77 -8.36 0.15
N MET A 70 -3.98 -8.15 1.45
CA MET A 70 -5.18 -7.47 1.94
C MET A 70 -5.24 -6.00 1.52
N LEU A 71 -4.09 -5.31 1.48
CA LEU A 71 -4.02 -3.92 1.02
C LEU A 71 -4.29 -3.83 -0.48
N SER A 72 -3.81 -4.78 -1.29
CA SER A 72 -4.13 -4.86 -2.71
C SER A 72 -5.64 -5.03 -2.96
N VAL A 73 -6.30 -5.93 -2.22
CA VAL A 73 -7.78 -6.07 -2.31
C VAL A 73 -8.46 -4.75 -1.94
N GLN A 74 -8.00 -4.10 -0.89
CA GLN A 74 -8.58 -2.85 -0.45
C GLN A 74 -8.38 -1.73 -1.48
N ALA A 75 -7.23 -1.68 -2.15
CA ALA A 75 -6.96 -0.73 -3.21
C ALA A 75 -7.94 -0.90 -4.39
N VAL A 76 -8.16 -2.14 -4.85
CA VAL A 76 -9.15 -2.46 -5.89
C VAL A 76 -10.56 -2.05 -5.45
N MET A 77 -10.93 -2.27 -4.18
CA MET A 77 -12.21 -1.79 -3.65
C MET A 77 -12.34 -0.26 -3.64
N HIS A 78 -11.23 0.48 -3.64
CA HIS A 78 -11.19 1.93 -3.74
C HIS A 78 -11.05 2.44 -5.18
N GLY A 79 -11.09 1.54 -6.18
CA GLY A 79 -11.11 1.89 -7.60
C GLY A 79 -9.78 1.75 -8.33
N ALA A 80 -8.77 1.12 -7.73
CA ALA A 80 -7.51 0.83 -8.41
C ALA A 80 -7.71 -0.09 -9.61
N ASP A 81 -6.97 0.15 -10.70
CA ASP A 81 -6.99 -0.72 -11.87
C ASP A 81 -6.11 -1.96 -11.63
N ALA A 82 -6.76 -3.11 -11.43
CA ALA A 82 -6.08 -4.38 -11.23
C ALA A 82 -5.25 -4.84 -12.45
N ALA A 83 -5.50 -4.29 -13.64
CA ALA A 83 -4.71 -4.59 -14.85
C ALA A 83 -3.33 -3.93 -14.83
N GLU A 84 -3.11 -2.93 -13.97
CA GLU A 84 -1.85 -2.18 -13.90
C GLU A 84 -0.76 -2.91 -13.09
N VAL A 85 -1.15 -3.87 -12.25
CA VAL A 85 -0.22 -4.79 -11.57
C VAL A 85 -0.09 -6.05 -12.42
N ASP A 86 0.85 -6.00 -13.35
CA ASP A 86 1.12 -7.03 -14.35
C ASP A 86 0.98 -8.49 -13.82
N PRO A 87 0.08 -9.30 -14.40
CA PRO A 87 -0.10 -10.72 -14.05
C PRO A 87 1.02 -11.65 -14.56
N ASP A 88 2.01 -11.17 -15.33
CA ASP A 88 2.93 -12.00 -16.11
C ASP A 88 4.37 -12.14 -15.53
N GLN A 89 4.49 -12.29 -14.21
CA GLN A 89 5.72 -12.77 -13.56
C GLN A 89 5.64 -14.26 -13.17
N ARG A 90 5.24 -15.13 -14.11
CA ARG A 90 5.32 -16.59 -13.96
C ARG A 90 6.28 -17.22 -14.95
#